data_AF-A0A662ULB6-F1
#
_entry.id   AF-A0A662ULB6-F1
#
_cell.length_a   1.000
_cell.length_b   1.000
_cell.length_c   1.000
_cell.angle_alpha   90.00
_cell.angle_beta   90.00
_cell.angle_gamma   90.00
#
_symmetry.space_group_name_H-M   'P 1'
#
loop_
_entity.id
_entity.type
_entity.pdbx_description
1 polymer ?
#
loop_
_entity_poly.entity_id
_entity_poly.type
_entity_poly.pdbx_seq_one_letter_code
_entity_poly.pdbx_strand_id
1 'polypeptide(L)'
;MTNVIATIDDASGIANQLGAPYSIRVRSGADDWELSGDKTLFLAHGMKIPVRLLDAGFSFLDTWEMAVPLWNYGTLAADVGTVDERKLTRSVVLDLRQLLHGYELLFVRNDDAGREFLVTWRSECLKGEDERLAFLRAFHIVKPRACILPQSWLVYATAGELKQERVEVRPSRRRRRPWSPITREPHGSRRGPDIRKRVRQR
;
A
#
# COMPACT_ATOMS: atom_id res chain seq x y z
N MET A 1 29.17 -4.31 -3.36
CA MET A 1 27.99 -5.05 -3.83
C MET A 1 27.17 -4.09 -4.68
N THR A 2 27.22 -4.24 -6.00
CA THR A 2 26.50 -3.38 -6.96
C THR A 2 25.01 -3.72 -6.87
N ASN A 3 24.16 -2.75 -6.53
CA ASN A 3 22.71 -2.95 -6.58
C ASN A 3 22.30 -3.02 -8.05
N VAL A 4 22.17 -4.24 -8.58
CA VAL A 4 21.57 -4.45 -9.90
C VAL A 4 20.09 -4.10 -9.78
N ILE A 5 19.69 -3.05 -10.48
CA ILE A 5 18.30 -2.61 -10.58
C ILE A 5 17.74 -3.30 -11.83
N ALA A 6 16.72 -4.13 -11.66
CA ALA A 6 15.99 -4.69 -12.78
C ALA A 6 15.19 -3.60 -13.49
N THR A 7 15.33 -3.51 -14.81
CA THR A 7 14.40 -2.73 -15.64
C THR A 7 13.37 -3.63 -16.30
N ILE A 8 12.28 -3.05 -16.79
CA ILE A 8 11.20 -3.76 -17.46
C ILE A 8 11.68 -4.54 -18.69
N ASP A 9 12.66 -3.98 -19.42
CA ASP A 9 13.26 -4.65 -20.57
C ASP A 9 13.97 -5.97 -20.17
N ASP A 10 14.35 -6.09 -18.89
CA ASP A 10 14.95 -7.29 -18.30
C ASP A 10 13.93 -8.26 -17.70
N ALA A 11 12.64 -7.92 -17.64
CA ALA A 11 11.62 -8.72 -16.95
C ALA A 11 11.56 -10.16 -17.48
N SER A 12 11.73 -10.34 -18.80
CA SER A 12 11.82 -11.66 -19.42
C SER A 12 13.08 -12.42 -18.99
N GLY A 13 14.22 -11.73 -18.87
CA GLY A 13 15.47 -12.32 -18.39
C GLY A 13 15.38 -12.74 -16.92
N ILE A 14 14.73 -11.94 -16.09
CA ILE A 14 14.54 -12.22 -14.66
C ILE A 14 13.53 -13.35 -14.46
N ALA A 15 12.42 -13.37 -15.22
CA ALA A 15 11.47 -14.47 -15.17
C ALA A 15 12.16 -15.81 -15.50
N ASN A 16 13.04 -15.81 -16.51
CA ASN A 16 13.84 -16.99 -16.84
C ASN A 16 14.85 -17.38 -15.75
N GLN A 17 15.41 -16.41 -15.02
CA GLN A 17 16.32 -16.68 -13.90
C GLN A 17 15.60 -17.22 -12.67
N LEU A 18 14.40 -16.71 -12.36
CA LEU A 18 13.60 -17.16 -11.23
C LEU A 18 13.02 -18.56 -11.48
N GLY A 19 12.68 -18.87 -12.74
CA GLY A 19 12.07 -20.13 -13.12
C GLY A 19 10.67 -20.34 -12.53
N ALA A 20 10.04 -21.47 -12.87
CA ALA A 20 8.86 -21.92 -12.14
C ALA A 20 9.24 -22.14 -10.66
N PRO A 21 8.43 -21.69 -9.69
CA PRO A 21 7.00 -21.39 -9.80
C PRO A 21 6.62 -19.90 -9.97
N TYR A 22 7.58 -19.02 -10.29
CA TYR A 22 7.37 -17.58 -10.32
C TYR A 22 7.05 -17.08 -11.73
N SER A 23 6.24 -16.02 -11.83
CA SER A 23 6.05 -15.28 -13.07
C SER A 23 6.10 -13.78 -12.85
N ILE A 24 6.58 -13.04 -13.85
CA ILE A 24 6.63 -11.58 -13.85
C ILE A 24 5.83 -11.08 -15.05
N ARG A 25 4.93 -10.13 -14.81
CA ARG A 25 4.04 -9.53 -15.80
C ARG A 25 4.19 -8.02 -15.78
N VAL A 26 4.39 -7.44 -16.96
CA VAL A 26 4.47 -6.00 -17.15
C VAL A 26 3.14 -5.52 -17.68
N ARG A 27 2.41 -4.80 -16.83
CA ARG A 27 1.06 -4.33 -17.15
C ARG A 27 1.13 -3.25 -18.23
N SER A 28 0.74 -3.62 -19.44
CA SER A 28 0.62 -2.70 -20.59
C SER A 28 -0.81 -2.20 -20.85
N GLY A 29 -1.78 -2.57 -20.00
CA GLY A 29 -3.17 -2.15 -20.16
C GLY A 29 -4.14 -2.91 -19.25
N ALA A 30 -5.44 -2.80 -19.57
CA ALA A 30 -6.55 -3.37 -18.80
C ALA A 30 -6.74 -4.89 -18.95
N ASP A 31 -5.95 -5.56 -19.80
CA ASP A 31 -6.14 -6.96 -20.15
C ASP A 31 -5.05 -7.92 -19.62
N ASP A 32 -3.95 -7.39 -19.07
CA ASP A 32 -2.84 -8.22 -18.59
C ASP A 32 -2.93 -8.53 -17.08
N TRP A 33 -3.89 -9.39 -16.73
CA TRP A 33 -4.21 -9.79 -15.35
C TRP A 33 -4.08 -11.30 -15.10
N GLU A 34 -3.47 -12.03 -16.04
CA GLU A 34 -3.41 -13.49 -15.98
C GLU A 34 -2.33 -13.97 -14.98
N LEU A 35 -2.72 -14.88 -14.09
CA LEU A 35 -1.80 -15.56 -13.17
C LEU A 35 -1.24 -16.81 -13.83
N SER A 36 -0.05 -16.70 -14.42
CA SER A 36 0.59 -17.80 -15.17
C SER A 36 1.51 -18.71 -14.36
N GLY A 37 1.74 -18.44 -13.08
CA GLY A 37 2.50 -19.30 -12.14
C GLY A 37 1.87 -19.32 -10.76
N ASP A 38 2.48 -19.98 -9.78
CA ASP A 38 1.94 -20.03 -8.40
C ASP A 38 2.01 -18.66 -7.72
N LYS A 39 2.98 -17.84 -8.14
CA LYS A 39 3.21 -16.49 -7.63
C LYS A 39 3.52 -15.58 -8.81
N THR A 40 2.82 -14.46 -8.89
CA THR A 40 2.93 -13.52 -10.00
C THR A 40 3.27 -12.13 -9.46
N LEU A 41 4.27 -11.50 -10.07
CA LEU A 41 4.61 -10.11 -9.86
C LEU A 41 4.05 -9.28 -11.02
N PHE A 42 3.17 -8.32 -10.72
CA PHE A 42 2.70 -7.31 -11.65
C PHE A 42 3.50 -6.01 -11.45
N LEU A 43 4.02 -5.47 -12.56
CA LEU A 43 4.76 -4.21 -12.61
C LEU A 43 4.10 -3.26 -13.61
N ALA A 44 3.83 -2.02 -13.20
CA ALA A 44 3.44 -0.97 -14.14
C ALA A 44 4.63 -0.52 -14.99
N HIS A 45 4.34 0.02 -16.18
CA HIS A 45 5.36 0.54 -17.08
C HIS A 45 6.23 1.64 -16.41
N GLY A 46 7.53 1.60 -16.63
CA GLY A 46 8.52 2.50 -16.02
C GLY A 46 8.91 2.19 -14.57
N MET A 47 8.34 1.16 -13.93
CA MET A 47 8.75 0.75 -12.59
C MET A 47 10.08 0.00 -12.59
N LYS A 48 10.89 0.23 -11.57
CA LYS A 48 12.11 -0.53 -11.29
C LYS A 48 12.02 -1.17 -9.91
N ILE A 49 12.57 -2.37 -9.77
CA ILE A 49 12.70 -3.05 -8.48
C ILE A 49 14.13 -3.58 -8.34
N PRO A 50 14.82 -3.30 -7.21
CA PRO A 50 16.08 -3.96 -6.92
C PRO A 50 15.90 -5.48 -6.88
N VAL A 51 16.69 -6.25 -7.63
CA VAL A 51 16.55 -7.72 -7.75
C VAL A 51 16.52 -8.40 -6.38
N ARG A 52 17.34 -7.91 -5.44
CA ARG A 52 17.39 -8.40 -4.04
C ARG A 52 16.08 -8.31 -3.27
N LEU A 53 15.12 -7.50 -3.71
CA LEU A 53 13.79 -7.40 -3.08
C LEU A 53 12.79 -8.40 -3.67
N LEU A 54 13.08 -9.01 -4.83
CA LEU A 54 12.19 -9.98 -5.47
C LEU A 54 12.00 -11.21 -4.59
N ASP A 55 13.09 -11.79 -4.09
CA ASP A 55 13.05 -12.97 -3.21
C ASP A 55 12.20 -12.71 -1.98
N ALA A 56 12.40 -11.54 -1.34
CA ALA A 56 11.61 -11.13 -0.19
C ALA A 56 10.13 -10.96 -0.58
N GLY A 57 9.84 -10.29 -1.70
CA GLY A 57 8.48 -10.07 -2.21
C GLY A 57 7.73 -11.38 -2.43
N PHE A 58 8.38 -12.35 -3.07
CA PHE A 58 7.81 -13.67 -3.31
C PHE A 58 7.71 -14.53 -2.05
N SER A 59 8.62 -14.39 -1.08
CA SER A 59 8.53 -15.11 0.20
C SER A 59 7.33 -14.67 1.04
N PHE A 60 6.89 -13.42 0.93
CA PHE A 60 5.67 -12.98 1.63
C PHE A 60 4.45 -13.78 1.18
N LEU A 61 4.41 -14.22 -0.08
CA LEU A 61 3.30 -15.00 -0.61
C LEU A 61 3.21 -16.43 -0.03
N ASP A 62 4.20 -16.89 0.73
CA ASP A 62 4.07 -18.16 1.48
C ASP A 62 3.03 -18.07 2.60
N THR A 63 2.79 -16.85 3.12
CA THR A 63 1.84 -16.59 4.22
C THR A 63 0.65 -15.72 3.79
N TRP A 64 0.88 -14.80 2.86
CA TRP A 64 -0.07 -13.79 2.41
C TRP A 64 -0.58 -14.13 1.00
N GLU A 65 -1.80 -13.69 0.67
CA GLU A 65 -2.36 -13.83 -0.68
C GLU A 65 -1.77 -12.78 -1.64
N MET A 66 -1.39 -11.62 -1.09
CA MET A 66 -0.75 -10.56 -1.85
C MET A 66 0.25 -9.76 -1.01
N ALA A 67 1.18 -9.10 -1.68
CA ALA A 67 2.05 -8.09 -1.08
C ALA A 67 2.09 -6.84 -1.96
N VAL A 68 1.88 -5.68 -1.35
CA VAL A 68 1.73 -4.40 -2.06
C VAL A 68 2.29 -3.26 -1.21
N PRO A 69 3.06 -2.32 -1.76
CA PRO A 69 3.54 -1.17 -1.02
C PRO A 69 2.46 -0.14 -0.75
N LEU A 70 2.68 0.69 0.26
CA LEU A 70 1.95 1.96 0.40
C LEU A 70 2.35 2.93 -0.70
N TRP A 71 1.39 3.67 -1.25
CA TRP A 71 1.64 4.62 -2.33
C TRP A 71 2.31 5.90 -1.80
N ASN A 72 1.65 6.60 -0.87
CA ASN A 72 2.15 7.79 -0.22
C ASN A 72 1.52 7.93 1.17
N TYR A 73 2.34 8.12 2.20
CA TYR A 73 1.89 8.30 3.58
C TYR A 73 1.07 9.58 3.80
N GLY A 74 1.23 10.59 2.95
CA GLY A 74 0.58 11.90 3.08
C GLY A 74 -0.71 12.06 2.26
N THR A 75 -1.16 11.03 1.56
CA THR A 75 -2.30 11.12 0.63
C THR A 75 -3.35 10.08 0.99
N LEU A 76 -4.59 10.55 1.21
CA LEU A 76 -5.72 9.71 1.56
C LEU A 76 -6.62 9.48 0.34
N ALA A 77 -7.51 8.48 0.43
CA ALA A 77 -8.55 8.27 -0.58
C ALA A 77 -9.48 9.48 -0.76
N ALA A 78 -9.58 10.36 0.26
CA ALA A 78 -10.32 11.61 0.19
C ALA A 78 -9.67 12.67 -0.72
N ASP A 79 -8.38 12.54 -1.02
CA ASP A 79 -7.58 13.56 -1.72
C ASP A 79 -7.39 13.24 -3.22
N VAL A 80 -7.91 12.11 -3.69
CA VAL A 80 -7.64 11.54 -5.02
C VAL A 80 -8.95 11.33 -5.80
N GLY A 81 -8.84 11.24 -7.13
CA GLY A 81 -9.97 11.03 -8.05
C GLY A 81 -10.91 12.22 -8.19
N THR A 82 -11.98 12.04 -8.96
CA THR A 82 -13.08 13.01 -9.08
C THR A 82 -14.05 12.92 -7.89
N VAL A 83 -14.99 13.87 -7.80
CA VAL A 83 -16.02 13.85 -6.75
C VAL A 83 -16.88 12.58 -6.82
N ASP A 84 -17.25 12.16 -8.03
CA ASP A 84 -18.08 10.98 -8.24
C ASP A 84 -17.33 9.70 -7.88
N GLU A 85 -16.03 9.63 -8.17
CA GLU A 85 -15.19 8.50 -7.78
C GLU A 85 -15.00 8.39 -6.27
N ARG A 86 -14.85 9.52 -5.57
CA ARG A 86 -14.82 9.53 -4.11
C ARG A 86 -16.16 9.10 -3.52
N LYS A 87 -17.28 9.53 -4.13
CA LYS A 87 -18.62 9.09 -3.70
C LYS A 87 -18.80 7.58 -3.91
N LEU A 88 -18.40 7.06 -5.07
CA LEU A 88 -18.40 5.63 -5.37
C LEU A 88 -17.53 4.87 -4.36
N THR A 89 -16.31 5.32 -4.14
CA THR A 89 -15.37 4.70 -3.19
C THR A 89 -15.89 4.73 -1.78
N ARG A 90 -16.51 5.83 -1.35
CA ARG A 90 -17.14 5.93 -0.03
C ARG A 90 -18.31 4.96 0.14
N SER A 91 -19.05 4.64 -0.92
CA SER A 91 -20.14 3.66 -0.84
C SER A 91 -19.66 2.23 -0.53
N VAL A 92 -18.40 1.92 -0.88
CA VAL A 92 -17.77 0.62 -0.62
C VAL A 92 -16.94 0.64 0.67
N VAL A 93 -16.08 1.64 0.80
CA VAL A 93 -15.03 1.71 1.84
C VAL A 93 -15.52 2.40 3.12
N LEU A 94 -16.62 3.17 3.04
CA LEU A 94 -17.29 3.91 4.12
C LEU A 94 -16.50 5.08 4.74
N ASP A 95 -15.18 4.94 4.87
CA ASP A 95 -14.26 5.98 5.36
C ASP A 95 -13.17 6.27 4.32
N LEU A 96 -13.09 7.53 3.86
CA LEU A 96 -12.10 7.96 2.88
C LEU A 96 -10.76 8.40 3.51
N ARG A 97 -10.60 8.31 4.84
CA ARG A 97 -9.34 8.61 5.52
C ARG A 97 -8.34 7.44 5.47
N GLN A 98 -8.45 6.61 4.45
CA GLN A 98 -7.60 5.44 4.25
C GLN A 98 -6.42 5.78 3.36
N LEU A 99 -5.27 5.17 3.66
CA LEU A 99 -4.10 5.24 2.81
C LEU A 99 -4.33 4.44 1.52
N LEU A 100 -3.66 4.86 0.46
CA LEU A 100 -3.69 4.18 -0.83
C LEU A 100 -2.49 3.26 -0.99
N HIS A 101 -2.69 2.19 -1.76
CA HIS A 101 -1.66 1.20 -2.10
C HIS A 101 -1.03 1.54 -3.46
N GLY A 102 0.28 1.31 -3.58
CA GLY A 102 1.03 1.48 -4.81
C GLY A 102 0.80 0.29 -5.73
N TYR A 103 -0.31 0.31 -6.45
CA TYR A 103 -0.75 -0.75 -7.36
C TYR A 103 0.21 -0.96 -8.55
N GLU A 104 1.15 -0.04 -8.74
CA GLU A 104 2.22 -0.10 -9.73
C GLU A 104 3.21 -1.25 -9.47
N LEU A 105 3.25 -1.78 -8.24
CA LEU A 105 4.04 -2.94 -7.84
C LEU A 105 3.17 -3.89 -7.00
N LEU A 106 2.83 -5.06 -7.53
CA LEU A 106 1.94 -5.98 -6.83
C LEU A 106 2.42 -7.43 -6.96
N PHE A 107 2.61 -8.10 -5.83
CA PHE A 107 2.82 -9.55 -5.78
C PHE A 107 1.49 -10.23 -5.44
N VAL A 108 1.13 -11.27 -6.19
CA VAL A 108 -0.13 -12.02 -6.00
C VAL A 108 0.16 -13.51 -6.04
N ARG A 109 -0.39 -14.25 -5.08
CA ARG A 109 -0.42 -15.71 -5.11
C ARG A 109 -1.57 -16.19 -6.00
N ASN A 110 -1.33 -17.26 -6.75
CA ASN A 110 -2.32 -17.89 -7.60
C ASN A 110 -3.21 -18.85 -6.82
N ASP A 111 -4.00 -18.28 -5.91
CA ASP A 111 -5.08 -18.95 -5.21
C ASP A 111 -6.43 -18.29 -5.52
N ASP A 112 -7.51 -18.80 -4.93
CA ASP A 112 -8.87 -18.32 -5.19
C ASP A 112 -9.02 -16.84 -4.80
N ALA A 113 -8.46 -16.42 -3.67
CA ALA A 113 -8.54 -15.04 -3.19
C ALA A 113 -7.75 -14.06 -4.09
N GLY A 114 -6.55 -14.45 -4.54
CA GLY A 114 -5.75 -13.67 -5.49
C GLY A 114 -6.46 -13.52 -6.83
N ARG A 115 -7.06 -14.59 -7.36
CA ARG A 115 -7.87 -14.54 -8.59
C ARG A 115 -9.10 -13.65 -8.45
N GLU A 116 -9.84 -13.81 -7.36
CA GLU A 116 -11.04 -13.01 -7.06
C GLU A 116 -10.68 -11.53 -6.93
N PHE A 117 -9.58 -11.21 -6.26
CA PHE A 117 -9.07 -9.84 -6.13
C PHE A 117 -8.77 -9.21 -7.50
N LEU A 118 -8.06 -9.91 -8.38
CA LEU A 118 -7.72 -9.37 -9.72
C LEU A 118 -8.96 -9.18 -10.60
N VAL A 119 -9.91 -10.12 -10.58
CA VAL A 119 -11.19 -9.99 -11.31
C VAL A 119 -11.98 -8.80 -10.78
N THR A 120 -12.09 -8.67 -9.46
CA THR A 120 -12.82 -7.57 -8.83
C THR A 120 -12.15 -6.23 -9.13
N TRP A 121 -10.83 -6.15 -9.01
CA TRP A 121 -10.08 -4.92 -9.31
C TRP A 121 -10.26 -4.49 -10.76
N ARG A 122 -10.17 -5.42 -11.71
CA ARG A 122 -10.47 -5.13 -13.12
C ARG A 122 -11.90 -4.61 -13.30
N SER A 123 -12.89 -5.23 -12.67
CA SER A 123 -14.28 -4.75 -12.72
C SER A 123 -14.45 -3.35 -12.11
N GLU A 124 -13.75 -3.05 -11.02
CA GLU A 124 -13.79 -1.73 -10.39
C GLU A 124 -13.09 -0.65 -11.22
N CYS A 125 -12.07 -1.01 -12.01
CA CYS A 125 -11.42 -0.10 -12.96
C CYS A 125 -12.38 0.30 -14.09
N LEU A 126 -13.34 -0.55 -14.47
CA LEU A 126 -14.34 -0.19 -15.49
C LEU A 126 -15.41 0.80 -14.99
N LYS A 127 -15.49 1.03 -13.67
CA LYS A 127 -16.49 1.90 -13.03
C LYS A 127 -15.98 3.33 -12.77
N GLY A 128 -14.69 3.59 -12.97
CA GLY A 128 -14.05 4.88 -12.68
C GLY A 128 -12.77 5.06 -13.51
N GLU A 129 -12.10 6.19 -13.33
CA GLU A 129 -10.89 6.53 -14.07
C GLU A 129 -9.63 6.36 -13.20
N ASP A 130 -9.76 6.52 -11.88
CA ASP A 130 -8.69 6.42 -10.91
C ASP A 130 -8.53 4.98 -10.41
N GLU A 131 -7.49 4.34 -10.94
CA GLU A 131 -7.12 2.96 -10.63
C GLU A 131 -6.75 2.73 -9.16
N ARG A 132 -6.26 3.75 -8.43
CA ARG A 132 -5.92 3.64 -7.00
C ARG A 132 -7.19 3.48 -6.18
N LEU A 133 -8.22 4.25 -6.51
CA LEU A 133 -9.52 4.13 -5.87
C LEU A 133 -10.20 2.80 -6.25
N ALA A 134 -10.07 2.35 -7.50
CA ALA A 134 -10.55 1.03 -7.92
C ALA A 134 -9.87 -0.12 -7.15
N PHE A 135 -8.55 -0.06 -6.99
CA PHE A 135 -7.78 -1.02 -6.18
C PHE A 135 -8.29 -1.05 -4.74
N LEU A 136 -8.48 0.13 -4.12
CA LEU A 136 -8.98 0.22 -2.75
C LEU A 136 -10.39 -0.37 -2.61
N ARG A 137 -11.29 -0.12 -3.57
CA ARG A 137 -12.64 -0.73 -3.56
C ARG A 137 -12.54 -2.25 -3.64
N ALA A 138 -11.76 -2.79 -4.58
CA ALA A 138 -11.57 -4.24 -4.71
C ALA A 138 -10.97 -4.87 -3.46
N PHE A 139 -10.01 -4.18 -2.82
CA PHE A 139 -9.42 -4.60 -1.55
C PHE A 139 -10.46 -4.72 -0.44
N HIS A 140 -11.43 -3.81 -0.36
CA HIS A 140 -12.50 -3.85 0.64
C HIS A 140 -13.63 -4.83 0.31
N ILE A 141 -13.84 -5.14 -0.97
CA ILE A 141 -14.82 -6.14 -1.41
C ILE A 141 -14.31 -7.54 -1.08
N VAL A 142 -13.11 -7.89 -1.56
CA VAL A 142 -12.54 -9.24 -1.45
C VAL A 142 -11.87 -9.48 -0.10
N LYS A 143 -11.24 -8.45 0.47
CA LYS A 143 -10.49 -8.50 1.75
C LYS A 143 -9.39 -9.57 1.77
N PRO A 144 -8.49 -9.59 0.77
CA PRO A 144 -7.39 -10.54 0.77
C PRO A 144 -6.45 -10.29 1.97
N ARG A 145 -5.81 -11.34 2.45
CA ARG A 145 -4.70 -11.27 3.39
C ARG A 145 -3.50 -10.64 2.70
N ALA A 146 -3.31 -9.34 2.93
CA ALA A 146 -2.25 -8.57 2.29
C ALA A 146 -1.09 -8.24 3.24
N CYS A 147 0.14 -8.40 2.74
CA CYS A 147 1.34 -7.83 3.33
C CYS A 147 1.55 -6.41 2.81
N ILE A 148 1.38 -5.42 3.68
CA ILE A 148 1.58 -4.01 3.32
C ILE A 148 3.07 -3.67 3.41
N LEU A 149 3.68 -3.38 2.27
CA LEU A 149 5.11 -3.10 2.15
C LEU A 149 5.40 -1.60 2.37
N PRO A 150 6.61 -1.24 2.81
CA PRO A 150 7.04 0.15 2.89
C PRO A 150 7.03 0.84 1.50
N GLN A 151 6.75 2.15 1.48
CA GLN A 151 6.77 2.95 0.25
C GLN A 151 8.14 2.91 -0.48
N SER A 152 9.23 2.65 0.25
CA SER A 152 10.58 2.55 -0.32
C SER A 152 10.78 1.42 -1.34
N TRP A 153 9.81 0.53 -1.49
CA TRP A 153 9.77 -0.47 -2.57
C TRP A 153 9.39 0.14 -3.93
N LEU A 154 8.71 1.28 -3.95
CA LEU A 154 8.36 1.98 -5.19
C LEU A 154 9.57 2.79 -5.67
N VAL A 155 10.26 2.29 -6.70
CA VAL A 155 11.34 3.00 -7.39
C VAL A 155 10.92 3.26 -8.83
N TYR A 156 10.68 4.52 -9.16
CA TYR A 156 10.32 4.92 -10.52
C TYR A 156 11.58 5.14 -11.35
N ALA A 157 11.59 4.68 -12.61
CA ALA A 157 12.55 5.12 -13.60
C ALA A 157 12.26 6.59 -13.92
N THR A 158 12.92 7.54 -13.26
CA THR A 158 12.85 8.93 -13.70
C THR A 158 13.53 9.06 -15.07
N ALA A 159 12.92 9.84 -15.98
CA ALA A 159 13.37 10.03 -17.37
C ALA A 159 14.76 10.69 -17.53
N GLY A 160 15.40 11.04 -16.42
CA GLY A 160 16.83 11.34 -16.33
C GLY A 160 17.28 10.90 -14.95
N GLU A 161 18.35 10.12 -14.87
CA GLU A 161 18.98 9.60 -13.65
C GLU A 161 19.11 10.70 -12.60
N LEU A 162 18.10 10.83 -11.74
CA LEU A 162 18.12 11.78 -10.66
C LEU A 162 19.13 11.26 -9.67
N LYS A 163 20.28 11.95 -9.66
CA LYS A 163 21.23 12.06 -8.55
C LYS A 163 20.56 11.55 -7.27
N GLN A 164 20.87 10.32 -6.89
CA GLN A 164 20.85 9.94 -5.48
C GLN A 164 21.92 10.79 -4.79
N GLU A 165 21.66 12.10 -4.67
CA GLU A 165 22.09 12.81 -3.49
C GLU A 165 21.50 11.99 -2.36
N ARG A 166 22.36 11.22 -1.69
CA ARG A 166 22.21 10.91 -0.29
C ARG A 166 21.51 12.12 0.31
N VAL A 167 20.25 11.95 0.67
CA VAL A 167 19.67 12.76 1.73
C VAL A 167 20.59 12.44 2.89
N GLU A 168 21.64 13.25 3.04
CA GLU A 168 22.44 13.32 4.23
C GLU A 168 21.37 13.60 5.28
N VAL A 169 21.01 12.55 6.01
CA VAL A 169 20.09 12.61 7.13
C VAL A 169 20.80 13.58 8.05
N ARG A 170 20.49 14.87 7.92
CA ARG A 170 20.97 15.90 8.83
C ARG A 170 20.54 15.34 10.18
N PRO A 171 21.49 14.91 11.03
CA PRO A 171 21.13 14.34 12.31
C PRO A 171 20.24 15.38 12.93
N SER A 172 18.98 15.02 13.20
CA SER A 172 18.05 15.94 13.80
C SER A 172 18.75 16.41 15.06
N ARG A 173 19.26 17.65 15.05
CA ARG A 173 19.65 18.36 16.26
C ARG A 173 18.32 18.62 16.95
N ARG A 174 17.73 17.55 17.50
CA ARG A 174 16.87 17.63 18.66
C ARG A 174 17.76 18.30 19.68
N ARG A 175 17.69 19.64 19.74
CA ARG A 175 17.97 20.36 20.97
C ARG A 175 17.16 19.61 22.01
N ARG A 176 17.83 18.77 22.80
CA ARG A 176 17.26 18.21 24.02
C ARG A 176 16.76 19.44 24.76
N ARG A 177 15.45 19.68 24.72
CA ARG A 177 14.85 20.56 25.72
C ARG A 177 15.24 19.90 27.05
N PRO A 178 15.83 20.64 27.99
CA PRO A 178 16.12 20.11 29.31
C PRO A 178 14.85 19.43 29.81
N TRP A 179 14.99 18.18 30.24
CA TRP A 179 13.91 17.49 30.91
C TRP A 179 13.60 18.27 32.18
N SER A 180 12.57 19.13 32.13
CA SER A 180 12.01 19.72 33.34
C SER A 180 11.30 18.59 34.07
N PRO A 181 11.69 18.26 35.32
CA PRO A 181 10.94 17.35 36.14
C PRO A 181 9.49 17.82 36.19
N ILE A 182 8.55 16.94 35.84
CA ILE A 182 7.14 17.18 36.05
C ILE A 182 6.97 17.29 37.57
N THR A 183 6.91 18.52 38.07
CA THR A 183 6.39 18.80 39.40
C THR A 183 4.94 18.39 39.36
N ARG A 184 4.63 17.24 39.98
CA ARG A 184 3.25 16.84 40.26
C ARG A 184 2.65 17.91 41.16
N GLU A 185 1.85 18.79 40.59
CA GLU A 185 0.96 19.61 41.41
C GLU A 185 0.01 18.66 42.15
N PRO A 186 -0.15 18.83 43.47
CA PRO A 186 -1.06 18.02 44.26
C PRO A 186 -2.47 18.17 43.67
N HIS A 187 -3.04 17.04 43.27
CA HIS A 187 -4.42 16.92 42.80
C HIS A 187 -5.37 17.49 43.87
N GLY A 188 -5.79 18.74 43.67
CA GLY A 188 -6.89 19.34 44.41
C GLY A 188 -8.13 18.47 44.21
N SER A 189 -8.66 17.93 45.30
CA SER A 189 -9.84 17.07 45.29
C SER A 189 -11.04 17.84 44.74
N ARG A 190 -11.39 17.62 43.47
CA ARG A 190 -12.66 18.10 42.94
C ARG A 190 -13.76 17.25 43.55
N ARG A 191 -14.43 17.80 44.56
CA ARG A 191 -15.71 17.28 45.08
C ARG A 191 -16.69 17.21 43.91
N GLY A 192 -17.09 16.00 43.56
CA GLY A 192 -18.15 15.78 42.57
C GLY A 192 -19.50 16.26 43.11
N PRO A 193 -20.40 16.78 42.25
CA PRO A 193 -21.74 17.15 42.66
C PRO A 193 -22.57 15.92 43.02
N ASP A 194 -23.19 15.98 44.19
CA ASP A 194 -24.14 15.01 44.75
C ASP A 194 -25.40 14.94 43.87
N ILE A 195 -25.51 13.89 43.05
CA ILE A 195 -26.69 13.63 42.22
C ILE A 195 -27.76 12.99 43.11
N ARG A 196 -28.52 13.84 43.81
CA ARG A 196 -29.74 13.40 44.50
C ARG A 196 -30.80 12.97 43.49
N LYS A 197 -31.18 11.70 43.62
CA LYS A 197 -32.30 11.01 43.00
C LYS A 197 -33.57 11.87 42.99
N ARG A 198 -34.14 12.13 41.81
CA ARG A 198 -35.56 12.47 41.66
C ARG A 198 -36.31 11.24 41.15
N VAL A 199 -36.93 10.53 42.08
CA VAL A 199 -38.03 9.60 41.80
C VAL A 199 -39.26 10.45 41.50
N ARG A 200 -39.82 10.33 40.29
CA ARG A 200 -41.18 10.81 39.99
C ARG A 200 -42.07 9.59 39.78
N GLN A 201 -43.01 9.42 40.70
CA GLN A 201 -44.23 8.64 40.51
C GLN A 201 -45.17 9.43 39.59
N ARG A 202 -45.69 8.77 38.56
CA ARG A 202 -47.12 8.68 38.22
C ARG A 202 -47.29 7.79 36.99
#